data_AF-A0A7C5ZBS2-F1
#
_entry.id   AF-A0A7C5ZBS2-F1
#
_cell.length_a   1.000
_cell.length_b   1.000
_cell.length_c   1.000
_cell.angle_alpha   90.00
_cell.angle_beta   90.00
_cell.angle_gamma   90.00
#
_symmetry.space_group_name_H-M   'P 1'
#
loop_
_entity.id
_entity.type
_entity.pdbx_description
1 polymer ?
#
loop_
_entity_poly.entity_id
_entity_poly.type
_entity_poly.pdbx_seq_one_letter_code
_entity_poly.pdbx_strand_id
1 'polypeptide(L)'
;MHDQTMSTGHKPIPLQRRADHPSAATRIQAVTLALILLAGVAVQRISTPSPADVQPYLQQVRAAAAQLPSGLGGWIAAESPVPPVAVSLLRPNVLISREYTDHAGRHAGWLFVNCGDARDLVGHYPPVCY
;
A
#
# COMPACT_ATOMS: atom_id res chain seq x y z
N MET A 1 -64.08 -35.32 18.68
CA MET A 1 -64.23 -34.03 19.37
C MET A 1 -63.19 -33.95 20.49
N HIS A 2 -61.91 -33.80 20.13
CA HIS A 2 -60.82 -33.57 21.09
C HIS A 2 -59.90 -32.52 20.46
N ASP A 3 -59.88 -31.36 21.11
CA ASP A 3 -59.18 -30.15 20.70
C ASP A 3 -57.97 -30.00 21.63
N GLN A 4 -56.77 -30.29 21.11
CA GLN A 4 -55.50 -30.15 21.83
C GLN A 4 -54.77 -28.91 21.31
N THR A 5 -55.05 -27.77 21.94
CA THR A 5 -54.25 -26.55 21.75
C THR A 5 -53.07 -26.57 22.73
N MET A 6 -51.91 -27.07 22.28
CA MET A 6 -50.64 -26.95 23.01
C MET A 6 -50.18 -25.49 23.01
N SER A 7 -50.58 -24.76 24.06
CA SER A 7 -50.06 -23.44 24.39
C SER A 7 -48.63 -23.57 24.92
N THR A 8 -47.64 -23.33 24.05
CA THR A 8 -46.23 -23.24 24.45
C THR A 8 -46.01 -21.90 25.13
N GLY A 9 -46.02 -21.92 26.47
CA GLY A 9 -45.76 -20.75 27.32
C GLY A 9 -44.35 -20.20 27.13
N HIS A 10 -44.14 -19.39 26.10
CA HIS A 10 -42.90 -18.66 25.90
C HIS A 10 -42.90 -17.44 26.83
N LYS A 11 -42.13 -17.53 27.92
CA LYS A 11 -41.93 -16.42 28.85
C LYS A 11 -41.10 -15.35 28.11
N PRO A 12 -41.64 -14.15 27.82
CA PRO A 12 -40.89 -13.15 27.09
C PRO A 12 -39.63 -12.80 27.89
N ILE A 13 -38.47 -12.91 27.25
CA ILE A 13 -37.20 -12.45 27.83
C ILE A 13 -37.35 -10.94 28.03
N PRO A 14 -37.31 -10.42 29.28
CA PRO A 14 -37.37 -8.99 29.49
C PRO A 14 -36.09 -8.38 28.93
N LEU A 15 -36.19 -7.76 27.76
CA LEU A 15 -35.14 -6.93 27.17
C LEU A 15 -35.07 -5.59 27.93
N GLN A 16 -34.79 -5.67 29.23
CA GLN A 16 -34.60 -4.49 30.06
C GLN A 16 -33.17 -4.01 29.82
N ARG A 17 -32.98 -3.28 28.72
CA ARG A 17 -31.71 -2.63 28.37
C ARG A 17 -31.42 -1.58 29.43
N ARG A 18 -30.59 -1.91 30.40
CA ARG A 18 -30.09 -0.96 31.39
C ARG A 18 -29.33 0.13 30.63
N ALA A 19 -29.93 1.32 30.54
CA ALA A 19 -29.28 2.49 29.95
C ALA A 19 -28.29 3.03 30.98
N ASP A 20 -27.18 2.32 31.17
CA ASP A 20 -26.09 2.80 31.99
C ASP A 20 -25.42 3.93 31.22
N HIS A 21 -25.82 5.16 31.53
CA HIS A 21 -25.20 6.34 30.93
C HIS A 21 -23.76 6.43 31.41
N PRO A 22 -22.78 6.61 30.50
CA PRO A 22 -21.40 6.81 30.91
C PRO A 22 -21.32 8.06 31.78
N SER A 23 -20.60 7.93 32.89
CA SER A 23 -20.33 9.02 33.82
C SER A 23 -19.68 10.21 33.09
N ALA A 24 -19.84 11.42 33.64
CA ALA A 24 -19.20 12.61 33.09
C ALA A 24 -17.67 12.43 32.92
N ALA A 25 -17.02 11.75 33.88
CA ALA A 25 -15.59 11.45 33.83
C ALA A 25 -15.22 10.58 32.62
N THR A 26 -16.00 9.52 32.34
CA THR A 26 -15.79 8.65 31.19
C THR A 26 -15.93 9.42 29.87
N ARG A 27 -16.89 10.35 29.78
CA ARG A 27 -17.07 11.19 28.58
C ARG A 27 -15.89 12.13 28.37
N ILE A 28 -15.41 12.79 29.43
CA ILE A 28 -14.24 13.67 29.36
C ILE A 28 -13.01 12.89 28.88
N GLN A 29 -12.73 11.73 29.48
CA GLN A 29 -11.61 10.87 29.07
C GLN A 29 -11.69 10.45 27.60
N ALA A 30 -12.88 10.04 27.14
CA ALA A 30 -13.09 9.66 25.75
C ALA A 30 -12.85 10.83 24.79
N VAL A 31 -13.34 12.03 25.12
CA VAL A 31 -13.11 13.24 24.32
C VAL A 31 -11.64 13.62 24.31
N THR A 32 -10.97 13.62 25.47
CA THR A 32 -9.54 13.92 25.55
C THR A 32 -8.71 12.94 24.73
N LEU A 33 -8.97 11.63 24.83
CA LEU A 33 -8.27 10.62 24.05
C LEU A 33 -8.51 10.80 22.54
N ALA A 34 -9.75 11.06 22.13
CA ALA A 34 -10.09 11.32 20.73
C ALA A 34 -9.34 12.56 20.19
N LEU A 35 -9.26 13.63 20.98
CA LEU A 35 -8.51 14.83 20.60
C LEU A 35 -7.01 14.56 20.47
N ILE A 36 -6.41 13.78 21.37
CA ILE A 36 -5.00 13.39 21.29
C ILE A 36 -4.73 12.57 20.02
N LEU A 37 -5.58 11.59 19.73
CA LEU A 37 -5.44 10.77 18.52
C LEU A 37 -5.58 11.60 17.25
N LEU A 38 -6.56 12.51 17.21
CA LEU A 38 -6.77 13.39 16.07
C LEU A 38 -5.59 14.34 15.86
N ALA A 39 -5.04 14.90 16.94
CA ALA A 39 -3.83 15.71 16.89
C ALA A 39 -2.63 14.91 16.37
N GLY A 40 -2.46 13.67 16.83
CA GLY A 40 -1.41 12.77 16.32
C GLY A 40 -1.54 12.49 14.81
N VAL A 41 -2.75 12.23 14.32
CA VAL A 41 -3.01 12.04 12.88
C VAL A 41 -2.75 13.34 12.11
N ALA A 42 -3.14 14.49 12.64
CA ALA A 42 -2.90 15.78 12.00
C ALA A 42 -1.39 16.06 11.88
N VAL A 43 -0.62 15.87 12.96
CA VAL A 43 0.84 16.00 12.96
C VAL A 43 1.45 15.05 11.93
N GLN A 44 1.06 13.78 11.94
CA GLN A 44 1.56 12.82 10.95
C GLN A 44 1.28 13.27 9.51
N ARG A 45 0.07 13.79 9.24
CA ARG A 45 -0.33 14.25 7.90
C ARG A 45 0.48 15.45 7.43
N ILE A 46 0.73 16.43 8.30
CA ILE A 46 1.49 17.65 7.93
C ILE A 46 3.00 17.39 7.87
N SER A 47 3.51 16.42 8.62
CA SER A 47 4.93 16.06 8.62
C SER A 47 5.32 15.09 7.50
N THR A 48 4.35 14.51 6.79
CA THR A 48 4.64 13.63 5.65
C THR A 48 5.04 14.47 4.44
N PRO A 49 6.16 14.17 3.75
CA PRO A 49 6.57 14.89 2.55
C PRO A 49 5.46 14.92 1.49
N SER A 50 5.29 16.08 0.87
CA SER A 50 4.36 16.23 -0.25
C SER A 50 4.97 15.68 -1.54
N PRO A 51 4.15 15.38 -2.56
CA PRO A 51 4.64 14.99 -3.88
C PRO A 51 5.58 16.03 -4.54
N ALA A 52 5.50 17.29 -4.13
CA ALA A 52 6.39 18.35 -4.61
C ALA A 52 7.79 18.23 -3.97
N ASP A 53 7.85 17.88 -2.69
CA ASP A 53 9.10 17.76 -1.93
C ASP A 53 10.00 16.63 -2.44
N VAL A 54 9.40 15.60 -3.06
CA VAL A 54 10.14 14.46 -3.62
C VAL A 54 10.65 14.69 -5.05
N GLN A 55 10.20 15.74 -5.75
CA GLN A 55 10.60 15.98 -7.15
C GLN A 55 12.11 16.11 -7.36
N PRO A 56 12.86 16.83 -6.51
CA PRO A 56 14.32 16.92 -6.65
C PRO A 56 14.99 15.55 -6.54
N TYR A 57 14.51 14.70 -5.63
CA TYR A 57 15.00 13.33 -5.49
C TYR A 57 14.68 12.49 -6.74
N LEU A 58 13.45 12.56 -7.25
CA LEU A 58 13.06 11.82 -8.46
C LEU A 58 13.87 12.23 -9.69
N GLN A 59 14.21 13.53 -9.80
CA GLN A 59 15.09 14.04 -10.86
C GLN A 59 16.52 13.51 -10.72
N GLN A 60 17.07 13.47 -9.50
CA GLN A 60 18.39 12.88 -9.23
C GLN A 60 18.40 11.39 -9.61
N VAL A 61 17.35 10.65 -9.27
CA VAL A 61 17.22 9.23 -9.65
C VAL A 61 17.18 9.06 -11.18
N ARG A 62 16.43 9.89 -11.92
CA ARG A 62 16.45 9.87 -13.39
C ARG A 62 17.84 10.17 -13.95
N ALA A 63 18.51 11.19 -13.42
CA ALA A 63 19.83 11.59 -13.86
C ALA A 63 20.88 10.49 -13.61
N ALA A 64 20.80 9.80 -12.48
CA ALA A 64 21.65 8.65 -12.17
C ALA A 64 21.33 7.44 -13.05
N ALA A 65 20.04 7.15 -13.27
CA ALA A 65 19.61 6.04 -14.12
C ALA A 65 20.03 6.20 -15.58
N ALA A 66 20.04 7.43 -16.10
CA ALA A 66 20.51 7.73 -17.45
C ALA A 66 22.01 7.44 -17.66
N GLN A 67 22.78 7.33 -16.58
CA GLN A 67 24.21 7.01 -16.62
C GLN A 67 24.48 5.50 -16.58
N LEU A 68 23.45 4.66 -16.43
CA LEU A 68 23.63 3.21 -16.33
C LEU A 68 24.12 2.63 -17.65
N PRO A 69 25.29 1.96 -17.67
CA PRO A 69 25.92 1.51 -18.89
C PRO A 69 25.07 0.46 -19.60
N SER A 70 25.01 0.55 -20.93
CA SER A 70 24.34 -0.42 -21.80
C SER A 70 25.14 -1.72 -21.99
N GLY A 71 26.35 -1.82 -21.45
CA GLY A 71 27.19 -3.01 -21.52
C GLY A 71 27.94 -3.22 -20.22
N LEU A 72 28.19 -4.49 -19.87
CA LEU A 72 28.90 -4.87 -18.66
C LEU A 72 30.00 -5.87 -19.03
N GLY A 73 31.22 -5.41 -19.26
CA GLY A 73 32.31 -6.27 -19.71
C GLY A 73 31.97 -6.97 -21.05
N GLY A 74 32.14 -8.30 -21.11
CA GLY A 74 31.81 -9.12 -22.29
C GLY A 74 30.32 -9.43 -22.47
N TRP A 75 29.44 -8.74 -21.75
CA TRP A 75 27.99 -8.91 -21.86
C TRP A 75 27.37 -7.82 -22.73
N ILE A 76 26.60 -8.23 -23.73
CA ILE A 76 25.85 -7.36 -24.62
C ILE A 76 24.44 -7.22 -24.06
N ALA A 77 23.98 -5.99 -23.78
CA ALA A 77 22.60 -5.77 -23.36
C ALA A 77 21.67 -5.50 -24.54
N ALA A 78 20.46 -6.00 -24.42
CA ALA A 78 19.30 -5.62 -25.22
C ALA A 78 18.20 -5.10 -24.29
N GLU A 79 17.41 -4.15 -24.76
CA GLU A 79 16.20 -3.74 -24.03
C GLU A 79 15.19 -4.89 -24.05
N SER A 80 14.61 -5.17 -22.89
CA SER A 80 13.56 -6.19 -22.76
C SER A 80 12.20 -5.50 -22.58
N PRO A 81 11.17 -5.90 -23.35
CA PRO A 81 9.88 -5.24 -23.31
C PRO A 81 9.18 -5.47 -21.97
N VAL A 82 8.76 -4.38 -21.34
CA VAL A 82 7.96 -4.43 -20.11
C VAL A 82 6.48 -4.44 -20.47
N PRO A 83 5.63 -5.29 -19.84
CA PRO A 83 4.21 -5.31 -20.10
C PRO A 83 3.57 -3.91 -19.93
N PRO A 84 2.79 -3.41 -20.91
CA PRO A 84 2.20 -2.07 -20.84
C PRO A 84 1.31 -1.87 -19.59
N VAL A 85 0.65 -2.93 -19.14
CA VAL A 85 -0.15 -2.91 -17.90
C VAL A 85 0.71 -2.57 -16.67
N ALA A 86 1.93 -3.09 -16.58
CA ALA A 86 2.85 -2.80 -15.49
C ALA A 86 3.28 -1.33 -15.52
N VAL A 87 3.55 -0.77 -16.72
CA VAL A 87 3.88 0.66 -16.88
C VAL A 87 2.71 1.54 -16.44
N SER A 88 1.48 1.18 -16.83
CA SER A 88 0.28 1.94 -16.48
C SER A 88 -0.03 1.91 -14.97
N LEU A 89 0.23 0.77 -14.32
CA LEU A 89 -0.02 0.58 -12.90
C LEU A 89 1.04 1.27 -12.03
N LEU A 90 2.31 1.04 -12.35
CA LEU A 90 3.45 1.48 -11.54
C LEU A 90 3.79 2.97 -11.75
N ARG A 91 3.33 3.56 -12.87
CA ARG A 91 3.59 4.95 -13.26
C ARG A 91 5.05 5.35 -13.00
N PRO A 92 6.01 4.58 -13.55
CA PRO A 92 7.39 4.64 -13.12
C PRO A 92 8.01 6.02 -13.42
N ASN A 93 8.78 6.52 -12.46
CA ASN A 93 9.71 7.62 -12.64
C ASN A 93 10.92 7.21 -13.49
N VAL A 94 11.39 5.97 -13.32
CA VAL A 94 12.41 5.31 -14.14
C VAL A 94 11.97 3.88 -14.40
N LEU A 95 12.09 3.44 -15.66
CA LEU A 95 11.88 2.06 -16.07
C LEU A 95 13.04 1.63 -16.97
N ILE A 96 13.83 0.67 -16.50
CA ILE A 96 14.90 0.06 -17.30
C ILE A 96 14.75 -1.44 -17.19
N SER A 97 14.58 -2.10 -18.32
CA SER A 97 14.58 -3.56 -18.41
C SER A 97 15.56 -3.99 -19.47
N ARG A 98 16.52 -4.83 -19.07
CA ARG A 98 17.61 -5.25 -19.95
C ARG A 98 17.89 -6.73 -19.77
N GLU A 99 18.11 -7.38 -20.89
CA GLU A 99 18.64 -8.74 -20.95
C GLU A 99 20.06 -8.69 -21.48
N TYR A 100 20.95 -9.39 -20.81
CA TYR A 100 22.36 -9.47 -21.14
C TYR A 100 22.66 -10.86 -21.65
N THR A 101 23.41 -10.93 -22.74
CA THR A 101 23.94 -12.17 -23.30
C THR A 101 25.45 -12.04 -23.45
N ASP A 102 26.20 -13.05 -23.00
CA ASP A 102 27.64 -13.10 -23.19
C ASP A 102 28.05 -13.99 -24.37
N HIS A 103 29.35 -14.04 -24.67
CA HIS A 103 29.89 -14.87 -25.75
C HIS A 103 29.73 -16.38 -25.55
N ALA A 104 29.49 -16.82 -24.31
CA ALA A 104 29.24 -18.23 -23.99
C ALA A 104 27.74 -18.60 -24.09
N GLY A 105 26.87 -17.64 -24.45
CA GLY A 105 25.42 -17.85 -24.53
C GLY A 105 24.72 -17.86 -23.18
N ARG A 106 25.34 -17.36 -22.11
CA ARG A 106 24.69 -17.20 -20.81
C ARG A 106 23.79 -15.96 -20.84
N HIS A 107 22.65 -16.04 -20.16
CA HIS A 107 21.67 -14.97 -20.09
C HIS A 107 21.51 -14.46 -18.66
N ALA A 108 21.38 -13.14 -18.51
CA ALA A 108 21.02 -12.50 -17.25
C ALA A 108 20.09 -11.32 -17.53
N GLY A 109 18.93 -11.27 -16.87
CA GLY A 109 17.99 -10.17 -16.97
C GLY A 109 17.96 -9.35 -15.69
N TRP A 110 17.77 -8.04 -15.81
CA TRP A 110 17.34 -7.22 -14.68
C TRP A 110 16.31 -6.18 -15.10
N LEU A 111 15.49 -5.83 -14.11
CA LEU A 111 14.47 -4.81 -14.19
C LEU A 111 14.71 -3.85 -13.03
N PHE A 112 14.83 -2.56 -13.34
CA PHE A 112 14.83 -1.50 -12.35
C PHE A 112 13.62 -0.62 -12.59
N VAL A 113 12.80 -0.53 -11.54
CA VAL A 113 11.64 0.34 -11.50
C VAL A 113 11.78 1.25 -10.31
N ASN A 114 11.77 2.55 -10.56
CA ASN A 114 11.59 3.54 -9.52
C ASN A 114 10.21 4.17 -9.70
N CYS A 115 9.34 4.06 -8.70
CA CYS A 115 8.02 4.70 -8.70
C CYS A 115 8.10 6.06 -8.00
N GLY A 116 7.34 7.04 -8.49
CA GLY A 116 7.23 8.34 -7.83
C GLY A 116 6.43 8.30 -6.52
N ASP A 117 5.62 7.26 -6.34
CA ASP A 117 4.77 7.05 -5.19
C ASP A 117 4.85 5.59 -4.72
N ALA A 118 5.13 5.37 -3.43
CA ALA A 118 5.19 4.01 -2.88
C ALA A 118 3.84 3.28 -2.94
N ARG A 119 2.73 4.03 -3.01
CA ARG A 119 1.38 3.45 -3.17
C ARG A 119 1.18 2.79 -4.53
N ASP A 120 1.99 3.13 -5.53
CA ASP A 120 1.92 2.48 -6.84
C ASP A 120 2.49 1.06 -6.81
N LEU A 121 3.20 0.70 -5.72
CA LEU A 121 3.65 -0.66 -5.43
C LEU A 121 2.63 -1.44 -4.57
N VAL A 122 1.57 -0.77 -4.07
CA VAL A 122 0.57 -1.41 -3.20
C VAL A 122 -0.38 -2.24 -4.06
N GLY A 123 -0.48 -3.53 -3.76
CA GLY A 123 -1.36 -4.47 -4.48
C GLY A 123 -0.63 -5.64 -5.13
N HIS A 124 0.70 -5.68 -5.09
CA HIS A 124 1.45 -6.88 -5.47
C HIS A 124 1.34 -7.94 -4.37
N TYR A 125 0.44 -8.90 -4.57
CA TYR A 125 0.35 -10.12 -3.77
C TYR A 125 0.87 -11.30 -4.60
N PRO A 126 1.79 -12.13 -4.07
CA PRO A 126 2.32 -12.14 -2.70
C PRO A 126 3.36 -11.02 -2.41
N PRO A 127 3.55 -10.62 -1.13
CA PRO A 127 4.38 -9.47 -0.72
C PRO A 127 5.92 -9.68 -0.85
N VAL A 128 6.37 -10.64 -1.67
CA VAL A 128 7.79 -11.05 -1.82
C VAL A 128 8.24 -11.01 -3.29
N CYS A 129 7.56 -10.25 -4.15
CA CYS A 129 7.86 -10.24 -5.59
C CYS A 129 8.89 -9.17 -6.02
N TYR A 130 9.78 -8.75 -5.13
CA TYR A 130 10.92 -7.89 -5.45
C TYR A 130 12.21 -8.44 -4.86
#